data_AF-A0A926HA06-F1
#
_entry.id   AF-A0A926HA06-F1
#
_cell.length_a   1.000
_cell.length_b   1.000
_cell.length_c   1.000
_cell.angle_alpha   90.00
_cell.angle_beta   90.00
_cell.angle_gamma   90.00
#
_symmetry.space_group_name_H-M   'P 1'
#
loop_
_entity.id
_entity.type
_entity.pdbx_description
1 polymer ?
#
loop_
_entity_poly.entity_id
_entity_poly.type
_entity_poly.pdbx_seq_one_letter_code
_entity_poly.pdbx_strand_id
1 'polypeptide(L)'
;MRQTPKTKPAARRKWATIAAIAAILGLTGVFLWPTLLWAYHTQRAGALADQALTWPSPRRSDSLPSVADAAAIETALGHLAAAKRWRPDHSQAYRLAGQIYLARADWPRAAAELEQAHTRSPREPLIAWEAALAYEQMLLAISGDATTPLIDQIAAGQLSAPGQLVRSQFCNATGAASCYTGRVRYELPDSREPAAATRGYDAIFLHPPANLSATLIVPAATPVLRFAIGLDPVSRDWQSDGGSFRVLVRDAAAETEAATLTLDAAAARSGWTSAHADLTRWAGETITLTIASGAGPTGDLTDDWFAWGDLTLVTPDTAAYAPLDPEARMIAAWRAAGQVPSLFVRQRDQALAAGNTAAAETWQRRASLLDRYM
;
A
#
# COMPACT_ATOMS: atom_id res chain seq x y z
N MET A 1 33.26 -84.94 -0.73
CA MET A 1 32.09 -84.47 -1.49
C MET A 1 31.40 -83.35 -0.72
N ARG A 2 31.52 -82.09 -1.17
CA ARG A 2 30.80 -80.94 -0.57
C ARG A 2 29.47 -80.76 -1.31
N GLN A 3 28.36 -80.99 -0.62
CA GLN A 3 27.03 -80.60 -1.12
C GLN A 3 26.91 -79.08 -0.98
N THR A 4 26.95 -78.37 -2.11
CA THR A 4 26.60 -76.95 -2.17
C THR A 4 25.08 -76.81 -2.06
N PRO A 5 24.54 -76.05 -1.10
CA PRO A 5 23.10 -75.87 -0.93
C PRO A 5 22.52 -75.16 -2.16
N LYS A 6 21.51 -75.77 -2.80
CA LYS A 6 20.68 -75.14 -3.83
C LYS A 6 19.90 -73.98 -3.19
N THR A 7 20.47 -72.80 -3.19
CA THR A 7 19.79 -71.57 -2.78
C THR A 7 18.61 -71.31 -3.71
N LYS A 8 17.38 -71.21 -3.16
CA LYS A 8 16.14 -70.86 -3.87
C LYS A 8 16.11 -69.33 -4.16
N PRO A 9 16.46 -68.83 -5.37
CA PRO A 9 16.61 -67.39 -5.60
C PRO A 9 15.33 -66.74 -6.16
N ALA A 10 14.41 -67.54 -6.72
CA ALA A 10 13.30 -67.03 -7.55
C ALA A 10 12.17 -66.34 -6.75
N ALA A 11 11.87 -66.81 -5.55
CA ALA A 11 10.79 -66.24 -4.74
C ALA A 11 11.14 -64.86 -4.18
N ARG A 12 12.39 -64.66 -3.75
CA ARG A 12 12.88 -63.35 -3.24
C ARG A 12 12.82 -62.25 -4.31
N ARG A 13 13.10 -62.59 -5.57
CA ARG A 13 13.08 -61.62 -6.68
C ARG A 13 11.66 -61.09 -6.96
N LYS A 14 10.63 -61.92 -6.88
CA LYS A 14 9.23 -61.49 -7.10
C LYS A 14 8.73 -60.54 -6.01
N TRP A 15 9.02 -60.84 -4.74
CA TRP A 15 8.65 -59.95 -3.63
C TRP A 15 9.38 -58.60 -3.68
N ALA A 16 10.66 -58.59 -4.08
CA ALA A 16 11.40 -57.35 -4.28
C ALA A 16 10.78 -56.47 -5.38
N THR A 17 10.35 -57.05 -6.50
CA THR A 17 9.67 -56.29 -7.57
C THR A 17 8.33 -55.72 -7.13
N ILE A 18 7.50 -56.50 -6.43
CA ILE A 18 6.20 -56.01 -5.92
C ILE A 18 6.41 -54.88 -4.91
N ALA A 19 7.34 -55.03 -3.97
CA ALA A 19 7.68 -54.00 -3.01
C ALA A 19 8.19 -52.71 -3.70
N ALA A 20 9.01 -52.85 -4.74
CA ALA A 20 9.48 -51.71 -5.53
C ALA A 20 8.33 -50.97 -6.25
N ILE A 21 7.40 -51.70 -6.88
CA ILE A 21 6.22 -51.10 -7.54
C ILE A 21 5.34 -50.39 -6.50
N ALA A 22 5.05 -51.04 -5.37
CA ALA A 22 4.25 -50.44 -4.31
C ALA A 22 4.91 -49.17 -3.74
N ALA A 23 6.24 -49.19 -3.57
CA ALA A 23 7.00 -48.01 -3.16
C ALA A 23 6.94 -46.89 -4.21
N ILE A 24 7.07 -47.21 -5.49
CA ILE A 24 6.97 -46.23 -6.58
C ILE A 24 5.57 -45.61 -6.60
N LEU A 25 4.50 -46.41 -6.52
CA LEU A 25 3.13 -45.92 -6.50
C LEU A 25 2.84 -45.07 -5.26
N GLY A 26 3.31 -45.49 -4.09
CA GLY A 26 3.21 -44.72 -2.85
C GLY A 26 3.92 -43.38 -2.94
N LEU A 27 5.16 -43.36 -3.43
CA LEU A 27 5.93 -42.13 -3.66
C LEU A 27 5.23 -41.23 -4.67
N THR A 28 4.76 -41.78 -5.79
CA THR A 28 4.05 -41.03 -6.82
C THR A 28 2.78 -40.40 -6.27
N GLY A 29 2.02 -41.13 -5.45
CA GLY A 29 0.87 -40.61 -4.73
C GLY A 29 1.24 -39.42 -3.85
N VAL A 30 2.29 -39.55 -3.03
CA VAL A 30 2.77 -38.46 -2.15
C VAL A 30 3.20 -37.22 -2.94
N PHE A 31 3.88 -37.38 -4.08
CA PHE A 31 4.33 -36.25 -4.91
C PHE A 31 3.21 -35.60 -5.72
N LEU A 32 2.23 -36.37 -6.19
CA LEU A 32 1.10 -35.83 -6.95
C LEU A 32 0.00 -35.23 -6.05
N TRP A 33 -0.10 -35.70 -4.81
CA TRP A 33 -1.17 -35.32 -3.89
C TRP A 33 -1.33 -33.80 -3.68
N PRO A 34 -0.26 -33.01 -3.43
CA PRO A 34 -0.39 -31.55 -3.32
C PRO A 34 -0.94 -30.91 -4.59
N THR A 35 -0.56 -31.41 -5.77
CA THR A 35 -1.04 -30.89 -7.06
C THR A 35 -2.50 -31.22 -7.28
N LEU A 36 -2.93 -32.44 -6.96
CA LEU A 36 -4.34 -32.86 -7.07
C LEU A 36 -5.24 -32.07 -6.11
N LEU A 37 -4.82 -31.90 -4.86
CA LEU A 37 -5.59 -31.13 -3.88
C LEU A 37 -5.62 -29.63 -4.22
N TRP A 38 -4.50 -29.06 -4.68
CA TRP A 38 -4.48 -27.70 -5.20
C TRP A 38 -5.45 -27.53 -6.37
N ALA A 39 -5.45 -28.45 -7.35
CA ALA A 39 -6.32 -28.40 -8.51
C ALA A 39 -7.79 -28.51 -8.10
N TYR A 40 -8.13 -29.45 -7.21
CA TYR A 40 -9.47 -29.61 -6.66
C TYR A 40 -9.98 -28.32 -6.00
N HIS A 41 -9.18 -27.74 -5.10
CA HIS A 41 -9.57 -26.53 -4.38
C HIS A 41 -9.69 -25.32 -5.30
N THR A 42 -8.78 -25.17 -6.27
CA THR A 42 -8.83 -24.07 -7.25
C THR A 42 -10.05 -24.19 -8.16
N GLN A 43 -10.37 -25.40 -8.64
CA GLN A 43 -11.56 -25.65 -9.46
C GLN A 43 -12.85 -25.38 -8.67
N ARG A 44 -12.92 -25.84 -7.41
CA ARG A 44 -14.11 -25.63 -6.57
C ARG A 44 -14.31 -24.15 -6.25
N ALA A 45 -13.23 -23.43 -5.96
CA ALA A 45 -13.27 -21.98 -5.78
C ALA A 45 -13.73 -21.25 -7.05
N GLY A 46 -13.20 -21.61 -8.22
CA GLY A 46 -13.59 -21.03 -9.50
C GLY A 46 -15.09 -21.23 -9.79
N ALA A 47 -15.61 -22.44 -9.62
CA ALA A 47 -17.02 -22.73 -9.83
C ALA A 47 -17.95 -21.94 -8.88
N LEU A 48 -17.54 -21.76 -7.62
CA LEU A 48 -18.26 -20.92 -6.66
C LEU A 48 -18.19 -19.45 -7.05
N ALA A 49 -17.02 -18.96 -7.48
CA ALA A 49 -16.84 -17.58 -7.93
C ALA A 49 -17.69 -17.27 -9.18
N ASP A 50 -17.75 -18.20 -10.15
CA ASP A 50 -18.58 -18.04 -11.36
C ASP A 50 -20.08 -17.91 -11.04
N GLN A 51 -20.55 -18.58 -9.97
CA GLN A 51 -21.94 -18.47 -9.50
C GLN A 51 -22.17 -17.21 -8.67
N ALA A 52 -21.17 -16.81 -7.90
CA ALA A 52 -21.28 -15.78 -6.88
C ALA A 52 -20.86 -14.38 -7.35
N LEU A 53 -20.25 -14.25 -8.52
CA LEU A 53 -19.82 -12.99 -9.11
C LEU A 53 -20.65 -12.63 -10.34
N THR A 54 -21.07 -11.36 -10.42
CA THR A 54 -21.68 -10.80 -11.62
C THR A 54 -20.67 -9.90 -12.32
N TRP A 55 -20.48 -10.11 -13.63
CA TRP A 55 -19.64 -9.26 -14.46
C TRP A 55 -20.51 -8.30 -15.29
N PRO A 56 -20.09 -7.04 -15.49
CA PRO A 56 -20.70 -6.15 -16.46
C PRO A 56 -20.78 -6.79 -17.85
N SER A 57 -21.87 -6.53 -18.58
CA SER A 57 -22.07 -6.98 -19.97
C SER A 57 -22.16 -5.76 -20.90
N PRO A 58 -21.27 -5.63 -21.91
CA PRO A 58 -20.18 -6.55 -22.23
C PRO A 58 -19.03 -6.50 -21.22
N ARG A 59 -18.38 -7.64 -20.97
CA ARG A 59 -17.18 -7.71 -20.13
C ARG A 59 -16.00 -7.07 -20.88
N ARG A 60 -15.42 -6.03 -20.28
CA ARG A 60 -14.24 -5.31 -20.78
C ARG A 60 -13.02 -5.66 -19.94
N SER A 61 -11.83 -5.27 -20.42
CA SER A 61 -10.58 -5.50 -19.69
C SER A 61 -10.52 -4.77 -18.35
N ASP A 62 -11.25 -3.67 -18.19
CA ASP A 62 -11.37 -2.88 -16.96
C ASP A 62 -12.70 -3.06 -16.23
N SER A 63 -13.49 -4.07 -16.60
CA SER A 63 -14.70 -4.41 -15.84
C SER A 63 -14.34 -4.96 -14.47
N LEU A 64 -14.94 -4.40 -13.43
CA LEU A 64 -14.88 -4.95 -12.07
C LEU A 64 -16.10 -5.83 -11.82
N PRO A 65 -15.93 -7.03 -11.22
CA PRO A 65 -17.05 -7.85 -10.81
C PRO A 65 -17.79 -7.24 -9.62
N SER A 66 -19.01 -7.71 -9.35
CA SER A 66 -19.75 -7.46 -8.11
C SER A 66 -20.19 -8.76 -7.45
N VAL A 67 -20.37 -8.76 -6.14
CA VAL A 67 -20.83 -9.95 -5.38
C VAL A 67 -22.35 -10.13 -5.53
N ALA A 68 -22.76 -11.29 -6.03
CA ALA A 68 -24.14 -11.75 -6.08
C ALA A 68 -24.50 -12.68 -4.90
N ASP A 69 -23.55 -13.49 -4.41
CA ASP A 69 -23.74 -14.40 -3.28
C ASP A 69 -22.55 -14.34 -2.32
N ALA A 70 -22.71 -13.62 -1.20
CA ALA A 70 -21.66 -13.45 -0.20
C ALA A 70 -21.25 -14.77 0.48
N ALA A 71 -22.17 -15.71 0.70
CA ALA A 71 -21.88 -16.97 1.38
C ALA A 71 -21.05 -17.91 0.49
N ALA A 72 -21.37 -17.96 -0.80
CA ALA A 72 -20.57 -18.69 -1.79
C ALA A 72 -19.15 -18.09 -1.92
N ILE A 73 -19.01 -16.77 -1.84
CA ILE A 73 -17.71 -16.08 -1.83
C ILE A 73 -16.86 -16.49 -0.63
N GLU A 74 -17.41 -16.50 0.60
CA GLU A 74 -16.66 -16.93 1.78
C GLU A 74 -16.20 -18.40 1.65
N THR A 75 -17.06 -19.26 1.10
CA THR A 75 -16.71 -20.66 0.82
C THR A 75 -15.60 -20.77 -0.22
N ALA A 76 -15.66 -19.95 -1.28
CA ALA A 76 -14.62 -19.90 -2.32
C ALA A 76 -13.27 -19.45 -1.74
N LEU A 77 -13.26 -18.42 -0.89
CA LEU A 77 -12.04 -17.95 -0.21
C LEU A 77 -11.45 -19.04 0.70
N GLY A 78 -12.28 -19.82 1.40
CA GLY A 78 -11.83 -20.99 2.16
C GLY A 78 -11.11 -22.03 1.30
N HIS A 79 -11.63 -22.31 0.11
CA HIS A 79 -10.96 -23.18 -0.85
C HIS A 79 -9.66 -22.58 -1.39
N LEU A 80 -9.61 -21.29 -1.71
CA LEU A 80 -8.38 -20.63 -2.17
C LEU A 80 -7.29 -20.62 -1.10
N ALA A 81 -7.66 -20.41 0.17
CA ALA A 81 -6.73 -20.55 1.29
C ALA A 81 -6.16 -21.96 1.39
N ALA A 82 -6.99 -23.00 1.21
CA ALA A 82 -6.51 -24.38 1.14
C ALA A 82 -5.59 -24.62 -0.07
N ALA A 83 -5.93 -24.11 -1.25
CA ALA A 83 -5.11 -24.21 -2.45
C ALA A 83 -3.72 -23.57 -2.25
N LYS A 84 -3.65 -22.39 -1.63
CA LYS A 84 -2.39 -21.71 -1.28
C LYS A 84 -1.52 -22.54 -0.33
N ARG A 85 -2.11 -23.27 0.62
CA ARG A 85 -1.35 -24.18 1.50
C ARG A 85 -0.73 -25.36 0.74
N TRP A 86 -1.44 -25.91 -0.24
CA TRP A 86 -0.96 -27.06 -1.02
C TRP A 86 0.10 -26.67 -2.06
N ARG A 87 -0.02 -25.48 -2.66
CA ARG A 87 0.96 -24.94 -3.61
C ARG A 87 1.15 -23.44 -3.41
N PRO A 88 1.96 -23.03 -2.41
CA PRO A 88 2.16 -21.62 -2.09
C PRO A 88 2.86 -20.84 -3.20
N ASP A 89 3.56 -21.50 -4.12
CA ASP A 89 4.29 -20.85 -5.21
C ASP A 89 3.46 -20.67 -6.49
N HIS A 90 2.20 -21.12 -6.51
CA HIS A 90 1.35 -21.04 -7.71
C HIS A 90 0.46 -19.79 -7.72
N SER A 91 0.56 -18.95 -8.76
CA SER A 91 -0.12 -17.64 -8.82
C SER A 91 -1.65 -17.70 -8.85
N GLN A 92 -2.24 -18.73 -9.49
CA GLN A 92 -3.69 -18.78 -9.77
C GLN A 92 -4.59 -18.60 -8.54
N ALA A 93 -4.25 -19.19 -7.39
CA ALA A 93 -5.07 -19.09 -6.19
C ALA A 93 -5.05 -17.67 -5.58
N TYR A 94 -3.92 -16.99 -5.70
CA TYR A 94 -3.78 -15.58 -5.31
C TYR A 94 -4.57 -14.68 -6.26
N ARG A 95 -4.46 -14.91 -7.57
CA ARG A 95 -5.19 -14.13 -8.59
C ARG A 95 -6.71 -14.22 -8.40
N LEU A 96 -7.26 -15.43 -8.23
CA LEU A 96 -8.70 -15.61 -7.99
C LEU A 96 -9.15 -14.95 -6.68
N ALA A 97 -8.34 -15.00 -5.62
CA ALA A 97 -8.64 -14.32 -4.37
C ALA A 97 -8.68 -12.79 -4.57
N GLY A 98 -7.72 -12.26 -5.32
CA GLY A 98 -7.68 -10.85 -5.71
C GLY A 98 -8.94 -10.40 -6.43
N GLN A 99 -9.42 -11.17 -7.42
CA GLN A 99 -10.66 -10.88 -8.14
C GLN A 99 -11.91 -10.91 -7.23
N ILE A 100 -11.95 -11.84 -6.27
CA ILE A 100 -13.01 -11.89 -5.26
C ILE A 100 -12.97 -10.64 -4.36
N TYR A 101 -11.79 -10.21 -3.92
CA TYR A 101 -11.66 -8.99 -3.12
C TYR A 101 -11.97 -7.73 -3.91
N LEU A 102 -11.65 -7.67 -5.21
CA LEU A 102 -12.13 -6.62 -6.12
C LEU A 102 -13.67 -6.56 -6.11
N ALA A 103 -14.34 -7.71 -6.20
CA ALA A 103 -15.81 -7.75 -6.18
C ALA A 103 -16.43 -7.22 -4.87
N ARG A 104 -15.69 -7.39 -3.76
CA ARG A 104 -16.09 -6.94 -2.42
C ARG A 104 -15.75 -5.50 -2.11
N ALA A 105 -15.11 -4.79 -3.05
CA ALA A 105 -14.51 -3.48 -2.79
C ALA A 105 -13.46 -3.47 -1.66
N ASP A 106 -12.85 -4.62 -1.35
CA ASP A 106 -11.73 -4.72 -0.41
C ASP A 106 -10.42 -4.49 -1.19
N TRP A 107 -10.24 -3.26 -1.67
CA TRP A 107 -9.14 -2.88 -2.55
C TRP A 107 -7.76 -3.23 -1.98
N PRO A 108 -7.47 -2.99 -0.68
CA PRO A 108 -6.16 -3.30 -0.11
C PRO A 108 -5.83 -4.79 -0.18
N ARG A 109 -6.79 -5.66 0.19
CA ARG A 109 -6.57 -7.11 0.09
C ARG A 109 -6.53 -7.57 -1.36
N ALA A 110 -7.34 -6.98 -2.24
CA ALA A 110 -7.31 -7.28 -3.66
C ALA A 110 -5.92 -7.02 -4.26
N ALA A 111 -5.37 -5.82 -4.01
CA ALA A 111 -4.05 -5.42 -4.45
C ALA A 111 -2.97 -6.36 -3.91
N ALA A 112 -2.97 -6.63 -2.60
CA ALA A 112 -1.99 -7.52 -1.96
C ALA A 112 -2.01 -8.94 -2.58
N GLU A 113 -3.19 -9.51 -2.81
CA GLU A 113 -3.34 -10.83 -3.44
C GLU A 113 -2.86 -10.83 -4.90
N LEU A 114 -3.16 -9.78 -5.66
CA LEU A 114 -2.73 -9.66 -7.05
C LEU A 114 -1.22 -9.43 -7.17
N GLU A 115 -0.60 -8.67 -6.26
CA GLU A 115 0.85 -8.53 -6.17
C GLU A 115 1.54 -9.85 -5.84
N GLN A 116 0.97 -10.64 -4.91
CA GLN A 116 1.46 -11.99 -4.62
C GLN A 116 1.34 -12.90 -5.85
N ALA A 117 0.26 -12.81 -6.61
CA ALA A 117 0.09 -13.53 -7.86
C ALA A 117 1.11 -13.10 -8.91
N HIS A 118 1.38 -11.79 -9.05
CA HIS A 118 2.31 -11.23 -10.02
C HIS A 118 3.75 -11.63 -9.71
N THR A 119 4.15 -11.58 -8.43
CA THR A 119 5.48 -12.01 -7.97
C THR A 119 5.81 -13.44 -8.39
N ARG A 120 4.80 -14.33 -8.39
CA ARG A 120 4.95 -15.75 -8.78
C ARG A 120 4.92 -15.97 -10.29
N SER A 121 4.25 -15.09 -11.02
CA SER A 121 4.06 -15.19 -12.47
C SER A 121 4.26 -13.82 -13.14
N PRO A 122 5.48 -13.26 -13.11
CA PRO A 122 5.75 -11.87 -13.53
C PRO A 122 5.56 -11.66 -15.04
N ARG A 123 5.53 -12.74 -15.83
CA ARG A 123 5.31 -12.71 -17.29
C ARG A 123 3.84 -12.66 -17.71
N GLU A 124 2.91 -12.73 -16.77
CA GLU A 124 1.47 -12.69 -17.04
C GLU A 124 0.97 -11.24 -16.88
N PRO A 125 0.92 -10.43 -17.97
CA PRO A 125 0.61 -9.00 -17.88
C PRO A 125 -0.80 -8.72 -17.32
N LEU A 126 -1.72 -9.68 -17.48
CA LEU A 126 -3.08 -9.55 -16.99
C LEU A 126 -3.15 -9.46 -15.46
N ILE A 127 -2.25 -10.10 -14.72
CA ILE A 127 -2.24 -10.00 -13.25
C ILE A 127 -1.82 -8.60 -12.79
N ALA A 128 -0.79 -8.04 -13.43
CA ALA A 128 -0.36 -6.68 -13.15
C ALA A 128 -1.45 -5.66 -13.53
N TRP A 129 -2.14 -5.89 -14.65
CA TRP A 129 -3.30 -5.07 -15.04
C TRP A 129 -4.42 -5.10 -13.99
N GLU A 130 -4.80 -6.29 -13.50
CA GLU A 130 -5.81 -6.44 -12.45
C GLU A 130 -5.37 -5.75 -11.14
N ALA A 131 -4.08 -5.84 -10.77
CA ALA A 131 -3.54 -5.12 -9.61
C ALA A 131 -3.69 -3.60 -9.77
N ALA A 132 -3.38 -3.08 -10.97
CA ALA A 132 -3.55 -1.66 -11.27
C ALA A 132 -5.00 -1.19 -11.12
N LEU A 133 -5.99 -2.03 -11.49
CA LEU A 133 -7.41 -1.69 -11.28
C LEU A 133 -7.75 -1.55 -9.80
N ALA A 134 -7.17 -2.38 -8.91
CA ALA A 134 -7.37 -2.26 -7.47
C ALA A 134 -6.86 -0.91 -6.95
N TYR A 135 -5.64 -0.52 -7.35
CA TYR A 135 -5.07 0.76 -6.97
C TYR A 135 -5.81 1.96 -7.59
N GLU A 136 -6.31 1.82 -8.82
CA GLU A 136 -7.15 2.85 -9.44
C GLU A 136 -8.43 3.09 -8.63
N GLN A 137 -9.07 2.04 -8.11
CA GLN A 137 -10.24 2.21 -7.23
C GLN A 137 -9.89 2.93 -5.92
N MET A 138 -8.72 2.65 -5.32
CA MET A 138 -8.24 3.41 -4.16
C MET A 138 -8.07 4.89 -4.50
N LEU A 139 -7.48 5.22 -5.66
CA LEU A 139 -7.32 6.61 -6.10
C LEU A 139 -8.64 7.31 -6.36
N LEU A 140 -9.61 6.61 -6.93
CA LEU A 140 -10.95 7.17 -7.13
C LEU A 140 -11.62 7.48 -5.79
N ALA A 141 -11.47 6.59 -4.79
CA ALA A 141 -11.94 6.85 -3.44
C ALA A 141 -11.26 8.09 -2.84
N ILE A 142 -9.92 8.18 -2.95
CA ILE A 142 -9.16 9.35 -2.47
C ILE A 142 -9.56 10.65 -3.17
N SER A 143 -9.78 10.61 -4.49
CA SER A 143 -10.06 11.79 -5.31
C SER A 143 -11.48 12.31 -5.15
N GLY A 144 -12.42 11.44 -4.76
CA GLY A 144 -13.82 11.80 -4.55
C GLY A 144 -14.12 12.38 -3.17
N ASP A 145 -13.22 12.16 -2.21
CA ASP A 145 -13.46 12.51 -0.82
C ASP A 145 -13.21 14.00 -0.53
N ALA A 146 -14.01 14.54 0.39
CA ALA A 146 -13.74 15.84 0.94
C ALA A 146 -12.38 15.83 1.65
N THR A 147 -11.63 16.91 1.48
CA THR A 147 -10.36 17.11 2.19
C THR A 147 -10.35 18.50 2.82
N THR A 148 -9.70 18.63 3.97
CA THR A 148 -9.50 19.94 4.61
C THR A 148 -8.01 20.14 4.87
N PRO A 149 -7.30 20.92 4.04
CA PRO A 149 -5.89 21.21 4.26
C PRO A 149 -5.73 22.03 5.55
N LEU A 150 -4.81 21.60 6.42
CA LEU A 150 -4.51 22.26 7.68
C LEU A 150 -3.17 22.99 7.67
N ILE A 151 -2.42 22.91 6.57
CA ILE A 151 -1.06 23.48 6.48
C ILE A 151 -1.02 24.96 6.91
N ASP A 152 -2.01 25.76 6.49
CA ASP A 152 -2.06 27.18 6.83
C ASP A 152 -2.41 27.44 8.29
N GLN A 153 -3.37 26.68 8.81
CA GLN A 153 -3.83 26.80 10.19
C GLN A 153 -2.76 26.36 11.18
N ILE A 154 -2.03 25.29 10.88
CA ILE A 154 -0.93 24.78 11.73
C ILE A 154 0.29 25.69 11.64
N ALA A 155 0.62 26.21 10.46
CA ALA A 155 1.73 27.15 10.30
C ALA A 155 1.49 28.49 11.02
N ALA A 156 0.23 28.89 11.19
CA ALA A 156 -0.16 30.06 11.99
C ALA A 156 -0.32 29.75 13.49
N GLY A 157 -0.08 28.50 13.90
CA GLY A 157 -0.22 28.03 15.27
C GLY A 157 0.83 28.58 16.23
N GLN A 158 0.67 28.23 17.50
CA GLN A 158 1.63 28.59 18.55
C GLN A 158 2.84 27.64 18.51
N LEU A 159 4.02 28.22 18.27
CA LEU A 159 5.28 27.51 18.38
C LEU A 159 5.72 27.38 19.85
N SER A 160 6.11 26.18 20.25
CA SER A 160 6.87 25.91 21.47
C SER A 160 8.20 25.27 21.08
N ALA A 161 9.30 25.98 21.34
CA ALA A 161 10.65 25.54 20.99
C ALA A 161 11.66 26.01 22.06
N PRO A 162 12.83 25.35 22.17
CA PRO A 162 13.92 25.83 23.01
C PRO A 162 14.35 27.24 22.60
N GLY A 163 14.61 28.11 23.57
CA GLY A 163 15.12 29.47 23.34
C GLY A 163 16.59 29.53 22.88
N GLN A 164 17.11 28.47 22.25
CA GLN A 164 18.50 28.32 21.83
C GLN A 164 18.62 28.41 20.31
N LEU A 165 19.66 29.06 19.80
CA LEU A 165 19.92 29.10 18.36
C LEU A 165 20.27 27.71 17.82
N VAL A 166 19.68 27.33 16.70
CA VAL A 166 20.05 26.14 15.93
C VAL A 166 20.52 26.55 14.53
N ARG A 167 21.26 25.67 13.86
CA ARG A 167 21.63 25.89 12.46
C ARG A 167 20.37 25.72 11.63
N SER A 168 19.82 26.84 11.15
CA SER A 168 18.60 26.85 10.33
C SER A 168 18.56 28.10 9.48
N GLN A 169 18.04 27.98 8.26
CA GLN A 169 17.81 29.12 7.37
C GLN A 169 16.67 30.04 7.82
N PHE A 170 15.85 29.60 8.80
CA PHE A 170 14.70 30.35 9.29
C PHE A 170 15.02 31.30 10.45
N CYS A 171 16.23 31.18 11.03
CA CYS A 171 16.71 32.09 12.05
C CYS A 171 16.64 33.55 11.60
N ASN A 172 15.97 34.38 12.38
CA ASN A 172 15.88 35.82 12.12
C ASN A 172 15.97 36.65 13.41
N ALA A 173 15.91 37.97 13.27
CA ALA A 173 16.10 38.92 14.38
C ALA A 173 15.00 38.86 15.46
N THR A 174 13.89 38.15 15.24
CA THR A 174 12.79 38.01 16.23
C THR A 174 13.16 37.06 17.38
N GLY A 175 14.26 36.32 17.26
CA GLY A 175 14.83 35.51 18.34
C GLY A 175 15.01 34.04 17.96
N ALA A 176 15.58 33.28 18.88
CA ALA A 176 15.98 31.88 18.65
C ALA A 176 14.82 30.95 18.24
N ALA A 177 13.60 31.23 18.69
CA ALA A 177 12.42 30.46 18.31
C ALA A 177 12.17 30.44 16.79
N SER A 178 12.51 31.53 16.08
CA SER A 178 12.37 31.60 14.62
C SER A 178 13.21 30.55 13.87
N CYS A 179 14.28 30.04 14.49
CA CYS A 179 15.11 29.00 13.89
C CYS A 179 14.41 27.64 13.75
N TYR A 180 13.35 27.38 14.52
CA TYR A 180 12.76 26.04 14.65
C TYR A 180 11.62 25.79 13.69
N THR A 181 11.08 26.81 13.03
CA THR A 181 9.93 26.65 12.15
C THR A 181 10.04 27.49 10.89
N GLY A 182 9.50 26.98 9.79
CA GLY A 182 9.46 27.68 8.52
C GLY A 182 8.55 27.01 7.52
N ARG A 183 8.04 27.77 6.56
CA ARG A 183 7.36 27.18 5.40
C ARG A 183 8.39 26.75 4.37
N VAL A 184 8.22 25.55 3.86
CA VAL A 184 9.07 24.96 2.83
C VAL A 184 8.22 24.26 1.79
N ARG A 185 8.85 23.98 0.66
CA ARG A 185 8.36 23.00 -0.30
C ARG A 185 9.49 22.01 -0.58
N TYR A 186 9.25 20.74 -0.29
CA TYR A 186 10.23 19.69 -0.59
C TYR A 186 9.68 18.76 -1.68
N GLU A 187 10.54 18.48 -2.66
CA GLU A 187 10.31 17.49 -3.71
C GLU A 187 11.11 16.24 -3.33
N LEU A 188 10.44 15.23 -2.78
CA LEU A 188 11.07 13.98 -2.31
C LEU A 188 10.33 12.78 -2.92
N PRO A 189 11.00 11.64 -3.17
CA PRO A 189 10.30 10.40 -3.52
C PRO A 189 9.51 9.87 -2.32
N ASP A 190 8.63 8.89 -2.53
CA ASP A 190 8.09 8.11 -1.41
C ASP A 190 9.21 7.26 -0.80
N SER A 191 9.31 7.25 0.53
CA SER A 191 10.31 6.48 1.27
C SER A 191 10.30 4.98 0.99
N ARG A 192 9.15 4.42 0.60
CA ARG A 192 8.99 2.99 0.25
C ARG A 192 9.40 2.69 -1.18
N GLU A 193 9.45 3.71 -2.03
CA GLU A 193 9.87 3.62 -3.43
C GLU A 193 10.85 4.74 -3.79
N PRO A 194 12.09 4.71 -3.27
CA PRO A 194 13.05 5.80 -3.47
C PRO A 194 13.43 6.05 -4.94
N ALA A 195 13.15 5.09 -5.83
CA ALA A 195 13.36 5.17 -7.27
C ALA A 195 12.15 5.72 -8.04
N ALA A 196 11.02 5.96 -7.38
CA ALA A 196 9.85 6.57 -7.99
C ALA A 196 10.07 8.06 -8.25
N ALA A 197 9.14 8.68 -8.99
CA ALA A 197 9.16 10.12 -9.21
C ALA A 197 8.98 10.86 -7.87
N THR A 198 9.59 12.04 -7.77
CA THR A 198 9.45 12.89 -6.59
C THR A 198 8.06 13.50 -6.52
N ARG A 199 7.53 13.65 -5.31
CA ARG A 199 6.30 14.37 -5.01
C ARG A 199 6.63 15.61 -4.18
N GLY A 200 6.02 16.72 -4.59
CA GLY A 200 6.15 18.01 -3.94
C GLY A 200 5.05 18.26 -2.93
N TYR A 201 5.42 18.46 -1.66
CA TYR A 201 4.49 18.96 -0.64
C TYR A 201 4.87 20.36 -0.20
N ASP A 202 3.86 21.21 -0.07
CA ASP A 202 3.96 22.36 0.82
C ASP A 202 4.00 21.81 2.25
N ALA A 203 4.99 22.25 3.01
CA ALA A 203 5.32 21.63 4.28
C ALA A 203 5.77 22.68 5.31
N ILE A 204 5.75 22.27 6.57
CA ILE A 204 6.28 23.04 7.69
C ILE A 204 7.56 22.38 8.14
N PHE A 205 8.69 23.04 7.92
CA PHE A 205 9.93 22.71 8.60
C PHE A 205 9.72 22.86 10.10
N LEU A 206 10.08 21.85 10.88
CA LEU A 206 9.97 21.86 12.34
C LEU A 206 11.16 21.12 12.97
N HIS A 207 12.19 21.87 13.34
CA HIS A 207 13.43 21.33 13.92
C HIS A 207 13.17 20.77 15.33
N PRO A 208 13.63 19.55 15.67
CA PRO A 208 13.43 19.00 17.01
C PRO A 208 14.34 19.64 18.08
N PRO A 209 13.93 19.64 19.36
CA PRO A 209 12.57 19.42 19.82
C PRO A 209 11.74 20.69 19.57
N ALA A 210 10.63 20.59 18.86
CA ALA A 210 9.70 21.71 18.73
C ALA A 210 8.29 21.22 18.45
N ASN A 211 7.31 22.02 18.88
CA ASN A 211 5.90 21.73 18.73
C ASN A 211 5.19 22.92 18.08
N LEU A 212 4.18 22.64 17.25
CA LEU A 212 3.23 23.63 16.76
C LEU A 212 1.83 23.21 17.15
N SER A 213 1.11 24.12 17.83
CA SER A 213 -0.26 23.89 18.31
C SER A 213 -1.24 24.84 17.62
N ALA A 214 -2.34 24.32 17.09
CA ALA A 214 -3.43 25.13 16.55
C ALA A 214 -4.79 24.62 17.03
N THR A 215 -5.69 25.56 17.33
CA THR A 215 -7.09 25.23 17.62
C THR A 215 -7.86 25.04 16.33
N LEU A 216 -8.58 23.92 16.21
CA LEU A 216 -9.39 23.60 15.03
C LEU A 216 -10.65 22.81 15.41
N ILE A 217 -11.61 22.77 14.50
CA ILE A 217 -12.77 21.87 14.59
C ILE A 217 -12.44 20.63 13.76
N VAL A 218 -12.57 19.44 14.33
CA VAL A 218 -12.42 18.18 13.58
C VAL A 218 -13.72 17.93 12.82
N PRO A 219 -13.76 17.97 11.48
CA PRO A 219 -14.98 17.72 10.75
C PRO A 219 -15.39 16.26 10.90
N ALA A 220 -16.68 16.01 11.19
CA ALA A 220 -17.18 14.64 11.37
C ALA A 220 -17.07 13.78 10.09
N ALA A 221 -17.07 14.41 8.91
CA ALA A 221 -16.92 13.72 7.63
C ALA A 221 -15.46 13.33 7.31
N THR A 222 -14.47 14.03 7.89
CA THR A 222 -13.05 13.85 7.59
C THR A 222 -12.21 13.84 8.87
N PRO A 223 -12.47 12.91 9.81
CA PRO A 223 -11.87 12.99 11.14
C PRO A 223 -10.48 12.36 11.23
N VAL A 224 -9.80 12.08 10.12
CA VAL A 224 -8.45 11.49 10.15
C VAL A 224 -7.44 12.47 9.60
N LEU A 225 -6.40 12.77 10.38
CA LEU A 225 -5.28 13.59 9.91
C LEU A 225 -4.31 12.71 9.13
N ARG A 226 -4.15 12.97 7.83
CA ARG A 226 -3.04 12.48 7.03
C ARG A 226 -1.87 13.47 7.12
N PHE A 227 -0.65 12.94 7.10
CA PHE A 227 0.58 13.73 7.05
C PHE A 227 1.73 12.91 6.48
N ALA A 228 2.78 13.59 6.04
CA ALA A 228 4.04 13.00 5.59
C ALA A 228 5.23 13.67 6.28
N ILE A 229 6.22 12.87 6.66
CA ILE A 229 7.47 13.37 7.25
C ILE A 229 8.59 13.21 6.23
N GLY A 230 9.36 14.28 6.02
CA GLY A 230 10.50 14.28 5.11
C GLY A 230 11.68 15.01 5.73
N LEU A 231 12.88 14.54 5.43
CA LEU A 231 14.12 15.22 5.74
C LEU A 231 14.46 16.20 4.60
N ASP A 232 14.91 17.41 4.94
CA ASP A 232 15.37 18.39 3.97
C ASP A 232 16.35 17.74 2.97
N PRO A 233 16.17 17.92 1.65
CA PRO A 233 17.06 17.34 0.65
C PRO A 233 18.55 17.60 0.90
N VAL A 234 18.91 18.79 1.38
CA VAL A 234 20.31 19.16 1.65
C VAL A 234 20.86 18.40 2.87
N SER A 235 19.99 18.05 3.82
CA SER A 235 20.38 17.35 5.05
C SER A 235 20.46 15.82 4.88
N ARG A 236 20.03 15.29 3.73
CA ARG A 236 20.09 13.84 3.46
C ARG A 236 21.52 13.30 3.37
N ASP A 237 22.48 14.15 3.00
CA ASP A 237 23.91 13.80 2.97
C ASP A 237 24.61 14.01 4.33
N TRP A 238 23.86 14.43 5.36
CA TRP A 238 24.38 14.67 6.70
C TRP A 238 24.14 13.46 7.63
N GLN A 239 24.43 13.61 8.92
CA GLN A 239 24.45 12.52 9.90
C GLN A 239 23.20 12.45 10.78
N SER A 240 22.02 12.83 10.27
CA SER A 240 20.77 12.62 11.00
C SER A 240 20.62 11.15 11.42
N ASP A 241 20.28 10.95 12.69
CA ASP A 241 20.08 9.64 13.30
C ASP A 241 18.61 9.17 13.21
N GLY A 242 17.72 10.04 12.74
CA GLY A 242 16.28 9.80 12.67
C GLY A 242 15.49 10.83 13.46
N GLY A 243 14.28 10.49 13.88
CA GLY A 243 13.42 11.42 14.61
C GLY A 243 12.15 10.77 15.13
N SER A 244 11.51 11.42 16.11
CA SER A 244 10.19 11.06 16.60
C SER A 244 9.17 12.14 16.27
N PHE A 245 8.01 11.75 15.78
CA PHE A 245 6.98 12.64 15.27
C PHE A 245 5.66 12.27 15.91
N ARG A 246 5.07 13.19 16.67
CA ARG A 246 3.87 12.92 17.47
C ARG A 246 2.75 13.88 17.09
N VAL A 247 1.53 13.34 17.08
CA VAL A 247 0.30 14.12 16.98
C VAL A 247 -0.41 14.04 18.32
N LEU A 248 -0.55 15.18 18.98
CA LEU A 248 -1.21 15.30 20.28
C LEU A 248 -2.51 16.08 20.11
N VAL A 249 -3.54 15.68 20.84
CA VAL A 249 -4.84 16.33 20.87
C VAL A 249 -5.13 16.73 22.31
N ARG A 250 -5.38 18.02 22.52
CA ARG A 250 -5.88 18.52 23.80
C ARG A 250 -7.33 18.95 23.64
N ASP A 251 -8.19 18.27 24.38
CA ASP A 251 -9.62 18.60 24.53
C ASP A 251 -9.87 19.26 25.90
N ALA A 252 -11.13 19.35 26.33
CA ALA A 252 -11.49 19.94 27.62
C ALA A 252 -11.02 19.11 28.83
N ALA A 253 -10.73 17.82 28.66
CA ALA A 253 -10.41 16.90 29.73
C ALA A 253 -8.89 16.72 29.89
N ALA A 254 -8.18 16.42 28.80
CA ALA A 254 -6.77 16.09 28.84
C ALA A 254 -6.07 16.23 27.49
N GLU A 255 -4.75 16.11 27.52
CA GLU A 255 -3.93 15.89 26.34
C GLU A 255 -3.76 14.39 26.09
N THR A 256 -4.03 13.95 24.86
CA THR A 256 -3.94 12.56 24.42
C THR A 256 -3.05 12.47 23.19
N GLU A 257 -2.20 11.45 23.12
CA GLU A 257 -1.45 11.15 21.89
C GLU A 257 -2.34 10.38 20.91
N ALA A 258 -2.54 10.94 19.72
CA ALA A 258 -3.33 10.34 18.65
C ALA A 258 -2.48 9.51 17.68
N ALA A 259 -1.20 9.87 17.50
CA ALA A 259 -0.25 9.08 16.70
C ALA A 259 1.19 9.36 17.10
N THR A 260 2.04 8.36 16.89
CA THR A 260 3.50 8.49 16.92
C THR A 260 4.10 7.75 15.72
N LEU A 261 5.02 8.43 15.03
CA LEU A 261 5.89 7.87 13.99
C LEU A 261 7.34 8.03 14.45
N THR A 262 8.15 7.00 14.26
CA THR A 262 9.58 7.06 14.50
C THR A 262 10.31 6.67 13.23
N LEU A 263 11.26 7.49 12.82
CA LEU A 263 12.14 7.22 11.68
C LEU A 263 13.54 6.95 12.20
N ASP A 264 14.18 5.91 11.68
CA ASP A 264 15.63 5.78 11.80
C ASP A 264 16.32 6.60 10.70
N ALA A 265 17.65 6.66 10.77
CA ALA A 265 18.48 7.37 9.80
C ALA A 265 18.25 6.94 8.34
N ALA A 266 17.98 5.65 8.09
CA ALA A 266 17.78 5.14 6.74
C ALA A 266 16.40 5.54 6.19
N ALA A 267 15.35 5.41 7.01
CA ALA A 267 13.99 5.82 6.68
C ALA A 267 13.90 7.35 6.45
N ALA A 268 14.51 8.15 7.34
CA ALA A 268 14.58 9.60 7.21
C ALA A 268 15.21 10.04 5.87
N ARG A 269 16.26 9.33 5.44
CA ARG A 269 16.94 9.59 4.16
C ARG A 269 16.23 9.00 2.95
N SER A 270 15.16 8.22 3.09
CA SER A 270 14.53 7.53 1.96
C SER A 270 13.50 8.39 1.20
N GLY A 271 12.95 9.43 1.83
CA GLY A 271 12.01 10.35 1.20
C GLY A 271 10.84 10.69 2.12
N TRP A 272 9.66 10.96 1.54
CA TRP A 272 8.44 11.16 2.31
C TRP A 272 7.98 9.86 2.96
N THR A 273 7.80 9.89 4.28
CA THR A 273 7.16 8.80 5.04
C THR A 273 5.77 9.23 5.46
N SER A 274 4.76 8.66 4.81
CA SER A 274 3.34 8.95 5.07
C SER A 274 2.83 8.22 6.32
N ALA A 275 2.02 8.92 7.11
CA ALA A 275 1.34 8.39 8.29
C ALA A 275 -0.04 9.07 8.48
N HIS A 276 -0.79 8.61 9.47
CA HIS A 276 -2.06 9.23 9.83
C HIS A 276 -2.31 9.17 11.34
N ALA A 277 -3.18 10.05 11.83
CA ALA A 277 -3.70 10.05 13.19
C ALA A 277 -5.23 10.00 13.14
N ASP A 278 -5.82 8.97 13.78
CA ASP A 278 -7.27 8.83 13.88
C ASP A 278 -7.81 9.82 14.92
N LEU A 279 -8.57 10.81 14.47
CA LEU A 279 -9.22 11.80 15.33
C LEU A 279 -10.74 11.57 15.43
N THR A 280 -11.25 10.40 15.02
CA THR A 280 -12.68 10.06 15.01
C THR A 280 -13.32 10.26 16.38
N ARG A 281 -12.58 10.03 17.47
CA ARG A 281 -13.06 10.28 18.84
C ARG A 281 -13.48 11.74 19.09
N TRP A 282 -12.86 12.70 18.40
CA TRP A 282 -13.10 14.14 18.54
C TRP A 282 -13.90 14.71 17.37
N ALA A 283 -14.52 13.87 16.54
CA ALA A 283 -15.32 14.29 15.40
C ALA A 283 -16.44 15.26 15.81
N GLY A 284 -16.45 16.45 15.19
CA GLY A 284 -17.38 17.54 15.48
C GLY A 284 -16.96 18.44 16.65
N GLU A 285 -15.84 18.15 17.32
CA GLU A 285 -15.36 18.90 18.48
C GLU A 285 -14.29 19.92 18.10
N THR A 286 -14.19 20.97 18.91
CA THR A 286 -13.07 21.92 18.88
C THR A 286 -11.94 21.39 19.76
N ILE A 287 -10.77 21.18 19.17
CA ILE A 287 -9.57 20.68 19.86
C ILE A 287 -8.39 21.63 19.66
N THR A 288 -7.37 21.50 20.51
CA THR A 288 -6.01 21.98 20.17
C THR A 288 -5.21 20.80 19.63
N LEU A 289 -4.92 20.82 18.33
CA LEU A 289 -4.06 19.85 17.67
C LEU A 289 -2.61 20.32 17.75
N THR A 290 -1.71 19.44 18.18
CA THR A 290 -0.26 19.70 18.23
C THR A 290 0.50 18.69 17.39
N ILE A 291 1.33 19.17 16.47
CA ILE A 291 2.38 18.37 15.83
C ILE A 291 3.70 18.62 16.56
N ALA A 292 4.46 17.57 16.82
CA ALA A 292 5.68 17.62 17.63
C ALA A 292 6.80 16.82 16.98
N SER A 293 7.91 17.50 16.67
CA SER A 293 9.17 16.86 16.28
C SER A 293 10.04 16.69 17.53
N GLY A 294 10.53 15.48 17.76
CA GLY A 294 11.48 15.12 18.82
C GLY A 294 12.71 14.41 18.26
N ALA A 295 13.72 14.25 19.12
CA ALA A 295 14.99 13.66 18.75
C ALA A 295 14.88 12.22 18.23
N GLY A 296 15.86 11.80 17.44
CA GLY A 296 16.09 10.41 17.07
C GLY A 296 16.69 9.56 18.20
N PRO A 297 17.04 8.29 17.90
CA PRO A 297 17.45 7.30 18.90
C PRO A 297 18.69 7.66 19.72
N THR A 298 19.62 8.44 19.18
CA THR A 298 20.86 8.85 19.86
C THR A 298 20.74 10.22 20.54
N GLY A 299 19.66 10.95 20.26
CA GLY A 299 19.42 12.29 20.82
C GLY A 299 20.23 13.39 20.15
N ASP A 300 20.92 13.12 19.04
CA ASP A 300 21.65 14.12 18.26
C ASP A 300 20.72 14.84 17.30
N LEU A 301 20.53 16.14 17.53
CA LEU A 301 19.60 16.99 16.81
C LEU A 301 20.26 17.77 15.67
N THR A 302 21.58 17.64 15.50
CA THR A 302 22.39 18.60 14.72
C THR A 302 21.97 18.68 13.25
N ASP A 303 21.53 17.55 12.70
CA ASP A 303 21.23 17.37 11.27
C ASP A 303 19.75 17.04 10.99
N ASP A 304 18.88 17.23 11.99
CA ASP A 304 17.47 16.81 11.97
C ASP A 304 16.54 17.86 11.36
N TRP A 305 16.75 18.18 10.09
CA TRP A 305 15.98 19.18 9.36
C TRP A 305 14.69 18.60 8.78
N PHE A 306 13.78 18.20 9.66
CA PHE A 306 12.52 17.57 9.27
C PHE A 306 11.43 18.58 8.89
N ALA A 307 10.55 18.15 8.00
CA ALA A 307 9.33 18.87 7.65
C ALA A 307 8.09 17.96 7.69
N TRP A 308 6.97 18.59 8.05
CA TRP A 308 5.62 18.03 8.05
C TRP A 308 4.89 18.47 6.78
N GLY A 309 4.69 17.55 5.83
CA GLY A 309 3.93 17.75 4.60
C GLY A 309 2.55 17.08 4.63
N ASP A 310 1.72 17.38 3.62
CA ASP A 310 0.38 16.79 3.42
C ASP A 310 -0.52 16.81 4.66
N LEU A 311 -0.42 17.86 5.49
CA LEU A 311 -1.26 18.05 6.68
C LEU A 311 -2.71 18.29 6.25
N THR A 312 -3.48 17.22 6.15
CA THR A 312 -4.82 17.23 5.56
C THR A 312 -5.76 16.34 6.35
N LEU A 313 -6.94 16.84 6.69
CA LEU A 313 -8.03 16.02 7.24
C LEU A 313 -8.78 15.32 6.11
N VAL A 314 -8.95 14.01 6.26
CA VAL A 314 -9.51 13.09 5.25
C VAL A 314 -10.47 12.09 5.90
N THR A 315 -11.19 11.33 5.07
CA THR A 315 -12.02 10.21 5.53
C THR A 315 -11.15 9.06 6.06
N PRO A 316 -11.70 8.16 6.89
CA PRO A 316 -10.98 6.94 7.32
C PRO A 316 -10.52 6.07 6.15
N ASP A 317 -11.35 5.92 5.11
CA ASP A 317 -11.01 5.11 3.93
C ASP A 317 -9.83 5.71 3.16
N THR A 318 -9.83 7.03 2.93
CA THR A 318 -8.72 7.73 2.30
C THR A 318 -7.42 7.59 3.11
N ALA A 319 -7.50 7.68 4.44
CA ALA A 319 -6.34 7.49 5.31
C ALA A 319 -5.80 6.06 5.28
N ALA A 320 -6.68 5.06 5.18
CA ALA A 320 -6.28 3.66 5.08
C ALA A 320 -5.50 3.35 3.79
N TYR A 321 -5.77 4.07 2.71
CA TYR A 321 -5.06 3.91 1.43
C TYR A 321 -3.74 4.67 1.34
N ALA A 322 -3.55 5.74 2.13
CA ALA A 322 -2.36 6.58 2.04
C ALA A 322 -1.02 5.82 2.16
N PRO A 323 -0.85 4.85 3.08
CA PRO A 323 0.39 4.07 3.16
C PRO A 323 0.64 3.20 1.91
N LEU A 324 -0.37 2.89 1.12
CA LEU A 324 -0.23 2.00 -0.03
C LEU A 324 0.30 2.72 -1.28
N ASP A 325 0.43 4.05 -1.25
CA ASP A 325 0.75 4.93 -2.39
C ASP A 325 0.13 4.44 -3.72
N PRO A 326 -1.21 4.42 -3.80
CA PRO A 326 -1.88 3.74 -4.89
C PRO A 326 -1.57 4.33 -6.27
N GLU A 327 -1.18 5.62 -6.38
CA GLU A 327 -0.77 6.20 -7.67
C GLU A 327 0.52 5.57 -8.20
N ALA A 328 1.58 5.54 -7.38
CA ALA A 328 2.85 4.95 -7.78
C ALA A 328 2.69 3.45 -8.09
N ARG A 329 1.99 2.72 -7.23
CA ARG A 329 1.72 1.28 -7.40
C ARG A 329 0.91 0.98 -8.65
N MET A 330 -0.12 1.77 -8.94
CA MET A 330 -0.92 1.66 -10.16
C MET A 330 -0.05 1.86 -11.41
N ILE A 331 0.81 2.89 -11.42
CA ILE A 331 1.70 3.20 -12.55
C ILE A 331 2.72 2.08 -12.75
N ALA A 332 3.33 1.57 -11.67
CA ALA A 332 4.24 0.43 -11.71
C ALA A 332 3.53 -0.82 -12.27
N ALA A 333 2.31 -1.09 -11.82
CA ALA A 333 1.50 -2.21 -12.29
C ALA A 333 1.08 -2.07 -13.76
N TRP A 334 0.72 -0.87 -14.23
CA TRP A 334 0.49 -0.60 -15.66
C TRP A 334 1.73 -0.88 -16.51
N ARG A 335 2.91 -0.43 -16.07
CA ARG A 335 4.18 -0.70 -16.78
C ARG A 335 4.49 -2.19 -16.82
N ALA A 336 4.31 -2.90 -15.71
CA ALA A 336 4.47 -4.35 -15.65
C ALA A 336 3.46 -5.10 -16.55
N ALA A 337 2.28 -4.52 -16.77
CA ALA A 337 1.30 -5.01 -17.73
C ALA A 337 1.60 -4.62 -19.21
N GLY A 338 2.74 -3.97 -19.47
CA GLY A 338 3.14 -3.52 -20.81
C GLY A 338 2.34 -2.32 -21.33
N GLN A 339 1.67 -1.57 -20.46
CA GLN A 339 0.92 -0.39 -20.85
C GLN A 339 1.86 0.80 -21.09
N VAL A 340 1.53 1.58 -22.11
CA VAL A 340 2.21 2.84 -22.49
C VAL A 340 1.15 3.89 -22.84
N PRO A 341 1.44 5.20 -22.76
CA PRO A 341 0.43 6.24 -22.98
C PRO A 341 -0.32 6.10 -24.32
N SER A 342 0.38 5.71 -25.39
CA SER A 342 -0.21 5.53 -26.73
C SER A 342 -1.24 4.41 -26.82
N LEU A 343 -1.16 3.38 -25.96
CA LEU A 343 -2.18 2.33 -25.88
C LEU A 343 -3.46 2.86 -25.23
N PHE A 344 -3.35 3.66 -24.17
CA PHE A 344 -4.50 4.30 -23.54
C PHE A 344 -5.18 5.32 -24.47
N VAL A 345 -4.40 6.10 -25.23
CA VAL A 345 -4.95 7.00 -26.26
C VAL A 345 -5.74 6.23 -27.32
N ARG A 346 -5.25 5.06 -27.76
CA ARG A 346 -5.99 4.21 -28.70
C ARG A 346 -7.32 3.71 -28.11
N GLN A 347 -7.33 3.31 -26.84
CA GLN A 347 -8.55 2.86 -26.15
C GLN A 347 -9.56 4.01 -25.97
N ARG A 348 -9.08 5.22 -25.68
CA ARG A 348 -9.90 6.45 -25.67
C ARG A 348 -10.58 6.66 -27.02
N ASP A 349 -9.81 6.61 -28.11
CA ASP A 349 -10.35 6.86 -29.46
C ASP A 349 -11.37 5.79 -29.86
N GLN A 350 -11.14 4.53 -29.51
CA GLN A 350 -12.11 3.46 -29.70
C GLN A 350 -13.40 3.69 -28.90
N ALA A 351 -13.28 4.15 -27.64
CA ALA A 351 -14.44 4.48 -26.82
C ALA A 351 -15.25 5.66 -27.40
N LEU A 352 -14.58 6.70 -27.91
CA LEU A 352 -15.23 7.83 -28.59
C LEU A 352 -15.95 7.38 -29.88
N ALA A 353 -15.31 6.54 -30.70
CA ALA A 353 -15.91 5.99 -31.91
C ALA A 353 -17.16 5.14 -31.61
N ALA A 354 -17.21 4.52 -30.44
CA ALA A 354 -18.38 3.78 -29.94
C ALA A 354 -19.42 4.67 -29.21
N GLY A 355 -19.23 6.00 -29.16
CA GLY A 355 -20.11 6.93 -28.47
C GLY A 355 -20.06 6.87 -26.94
N ASN A 356 -19.03 6.25 -26.35
CA ASN A 356 -18.88 6.11 -24.90
C ASN A 356 -17.89 7.15 -24.35
N THR A 357 -18.39 8.35 -24.08
CA THR A 357 -17.60 9.50 -23.60
C THR A 357 -16.97 9.26 -22.22
N ALA A 358 -17.71 8.68 -21.27
CA ALA A 358 -17.20 8.41 -19.92
C ALA A 358 -16.01 7.43 -19.93
N ALA A 359 -16.07 6.37 -20.75
CA ALA A 359 -14.94 5.47 -20.92
C ALA A 359 -13.74 6.19 -21.58
N ALA A 360 -14.00 7.05 -22.57
CA ALA A 360 -12.94 7.84 -23.20
C ALA A 360 -12.23 8.75 -22.20
N GLU A 361 -12.95 9.45 -21.32
CA GLU A 361 -12.38 10.28 -20.26
C GLU A 361 -11.53 9.45 -19.29
N THR A 362 -11.98 8.26 -18.93
CA THR A 362 -11.21 7.32 -18.08
C THR A 362 -9.89 6.95 -18.76
N TRP A 363 -9.92 6.55 -20.03
CA TRP A 363 -8.71 6.22 -20.79
C TRP A 363 -7.78 7.41 -20.98
N GLN A 364 -8.31 8.62 -21.21
CA GLN A 364 -7.53 9.84 -21.29
C GLN A 364 -6.81 10.13 -19.97
N ARG A 365 -7.50 9.97 -18.84
CA ARG A 365 -6.90 10.15 -17.51
C ARG A 365 -5.74 9.19 -17.28
N ARG A 366 -5.92 7.90 -17.60
CA ARG A 366 -4.85 6.88 -17.53
C ARG A 366 -3.64 7.26 -18.40
N ALA A 367 -3.89 7.75 -19.63
CA ALA A 367 -2.84 8.24 -20.53
C ALA A 367 -2.05 9.41 -19.94
N SER A 368 -2.75 10.45 -19.47
CA SER A 368 -2.13 11.62 -18.85
C SER A 368 -1.34 11.28 -17.59
N LEU A 369 -1.86 10.36 -16.76
CA LEU A 369 -1.14 9.91 -15.56
C LEU A 369 0.16 9.22 -15.92
N LEU A 370 0.15 8.28 -16.87
CA LEU A 370 1.36 7.54 -17.24
C LEU A 370 2.41 8.43 -17.92
N ASP A 371 1.97 9.44 -18.69
CA ASP A 371 2.83 10.41 -19.39
C ASP A 371 3.62 11.31 -18.41
N ARG A 372 3.01 11.73 -17.29
CA ARG A 372 3.69 12.55 -16.25
C ARG A 372 4.89 11.86 -15.58
N TYR A 373 5.00 10.53 -15.71
CA TYR A 373 6.03 9.73 -15.04
C TYR A 373 7.05 9.14 -16.04
N MET A 374 6.93 9.46 -17.32
CA MET A 374 7.95 9.18 -18.35
C MET A 374 8.93 10.35 -18.43
#